data_AF-A0A939BP33-F1
#
_entry.id   AF-A0A939BP33-F1
#
_cell.length_a   1.000
_cell.length_b   1.000
_cell.length_c   1.000
_cell.angle_alpha   90.00
_cell.angle_beta   90.00
_cell.angle_gamma   90.00
#
_symmetry.space_group_name_H-M   'P 1'
#
loop_
_entity.id
_entity.type
_entity.pdbx_description
1 polymer ?
#
loop_
_entity_poly.entity_id
_entity_poly.type
_entity_poly.pdbx_seq_one_letter_code
_entity_poly.pdbx_strand_id
1 'polypeptide(L)'
;MKRNYGFIILLLVGILMFGITGTGLAYDHQNMESYLSYRIKYIHDIAYNTNANLSKKRAKEYADSILYWSDYYSRELEVDIDPLVLTAIIEAETNFVSKDSYDNGASIGVSSMRVTTAKWIADRLGVEYKKWRMLDATDLGIRFTAYYLGLAYQNYNNDVHKVIVSYNQGFHKTAKKDVDQFYNNYLFKVLGRYNYYQKRLKYYGPNGDEFFKYKLAQLN
;
A
#
# COMPACT_ATOMS: atom_id res chain seq x y z
N MET A 1 -23.83 -58.79 -37.95
CA MET A 1 -24.77 -57.64 -37.94
C MET A 1 -24.07 -56.48 -37.23
N LYS A 2 -23.91 -55.34 -37.93
CA LYS A 2 -23.38 -53.98 -37.56
C LYS A 2 -23.11 -53.72 -36.05
N ARG A 3 -22.08 -53.01 -35.56
CA ARG A 3 -21.26 -51.88 -36.08
C ARG A 3 -20.06 -51.64 -35.14
N ASN A 4 -18.93 -51.19 -35.69
CA ASN A 4 -17.74 -50.63 -35.00
C ASN A 4 -18.06 -49.47 -34.05
N TYR A 5 -17.37 -49.37 -32.90
CA TYR A 5 -16.79 -48.15 -32.26
C TYR A 5 -15.78 -48.68 -31.20
N GLY A 6 -14.46 -48.45 -31.21
CA GLY A 6 -13.79 -47.17 -31.37
C GLY A 6 -13.82 -46.38 -30.06
N PHE A 7 -13.12 -46.85 -29.01
CA PHE A 7 -12.96 -46.07 -27.77
C PHE A 7 -11.48 -45.97 -27.38
N ILE A 8 -10.88 -44.89 -27.88
CA ILE A 8 -9.69 -44.25 -27.34
C ILE A 8 -10.06 -43.71 -25.96
N ILE A 9 -9.34 -44.12 -24.92
CA ILE A 9 -9.40 -43.48 -23.61
C ILE A 9 -8.69 -42.12 -23.74
N LEU A 10 -9.48 -41.07 -23.97
CA LEU A 10 -9.02 -39.69 -23.97
C LEU A 10 -8.93 -39.21 -22.52
N LEU A 11 -7.70 -39.00 -22.08
CA LEU A 11 -7.31 -38.48 -20.78
C LEU A 11 -7.66 -36.99 -20.73
N LEU A 12 -8.83 -36.64 -20.18
CA LEU A 12 -9.23 -35.25 -19.97
C LEU A 12 -8.66 -34.74 -18.64
N VAL A 13 -7.45 -34.19 -18.72
CA VAL A 13 -6.93 -33.25 -17.72
C VAL A 13 -7.78 -31.99 -17.83
N GLY A 14 -8.74 -31.82 -16.93
CA GLY A 14 -9.46 -30.56 -16.78
C GLY A 14 -8.53 -29.51 -16.16
N ILE A 15 -7.79 -28.78 -17.00
CA ILE A 15 -7.16 -27.52 -16.59
C ILE A 15 -8.30 -26.50 -16.47
N LEU A 16 -8.77 -26.29 -15.25
CA LEU A 16 -9.60 -25.14 -14.89
C LEU A 16 -8.71 -23.89 -15.00
N MET A 17 -8.66 -23.32 -16.20
CA MET A 17 -8.20 -21.94 -16.43
C MET A 17 -9.25 -21.01 -15.82
N PHE A 18 -9.11 -20.70 -14.52
CA PHE A 18 -9.70 -19.48 -14.00
C PHE A 18 -8.98 -18.31 -14.67
N GLY A 19 -9.68 -17.65 -15.60
CA GLY A 19 -9.23 -16.40 -16.17
C GLY A 19 -9.12 -15.36 -15.06
N ILE A 20 -7.89 -15.04 -14.67
CA ILE A 20 -7.59 -13.86 -13.87
C ILE A 20 -7.74 -12.67 -14.82
N THR A 21 -8.94 -12.11 -14.93
CA THR A 21 -9.11 -10.74 -15.41
C THR A 21 -8.84 -9.80 -14.23
N GLY A 22 -7.57 -9.72 -13.85
CA GLY A 22 -7.05 -8.71 -12.94
C GLY A 22 -5.99 -7.93 -13.70
N THR A 23 -6.28 -6.68 -14.05
CA THR A 23 -5.28 -5.72 -14.54
C THR A 23 -4.35 -5.26 -13.40
N GLY A 24 -3.95 -6.16 -12.51
CA GLY A 24 -2.95 -5.92 -11.49
C GLY A 24 -1.60 -5.93 -12.17
N LEU A 25 -0.89 -4.80 -12.18
CA LEU A 25 0.52 -4.79 -12.54
C LEU A 25 1.25 -5.70 -11.52
N ALA A 26 1.59 -6.92 -11.92
CA ALA A 26 2.47 -7.76 -11.13
C ALA A 26 3.85 -7.10 -11.11
N TYR A 27 4.15 -6.40 -10.03
CA TYR A 27 5.46 -5.79 -9.84
C TYR A 27 6.45 -6.87 -9.39
N ASP A 28 7.65 -6.86 -9.97
CA ASP A 28 8.74 -7.65 -9.42
C ASP A 28 9.03 -7.19 -7.99
N HIS A 29 9.08 -8.14 -7.05
CA HIS A 29 9.16 -7.85 -5.63
C HIS A 29 10.47 -7.12 -5.27
N GLN A 30 11.60 -7.53 -5.87
CA GLN A 30 12.90 -6.91 -5.60
C GLN A 30 12.97 -5.49 -6.14
N ASN A 31 12.45 -5.28 -7.36
CA ASN A 31 12.35 -3.96 -7.97
C ASN A 31 11.45 -3.01 -7.15
N MET A 32 10.33 -3.53 -6.64
CA MET A 32 9.44 -2.74 -5.79
C MET A 32 10.11 -2.36 -4.48
N GLU A 33 10.76 -3.32 -3.81
CA GLU A 33 11.47 -3.07 -2.55
C GLU A 33 12.57 -2.02 -2.74
N SER A 34 13.46 -2.20 -3.70
CA SER A 34 14.56 -1.26 -3.94
C SER A 34 14.06 0.12 -4.34
N TYR A 35 12.97 0.19 -5.12
CA TYR A 35 12.31 1.45 -5.46
C TYR A 35 11.77 2.16 -4.22
N LEU A 36 11.00 1.47 -3.39
CA LEU A 36 10.39 2.05 -2.18
C LEU A 36 11.49 2.47 -1.18
N SER A 37 12.50 1.64 -0.97
CA SER A 37 13.68 1.95 -0.14
C SER A 37 14.37 3.23 -0.61
N TYR A 38 14.67 3.34 -1.91
CA TYR A 38 15.21 4.57 -2.50
C TYR A 38 14.27 5.76 -2.31
N ARG A 39 12.98 5.60 -2.63
CA ARG A 39 12.02 6.71 -2.65
C ARG A 39 11.80 7.28 -1.25
N ILE A 40 11.61 6.42 -0.25
CA ILE A 40 11.43 6.81 1.15
C ILE A 40 12.66 7.58 1.64
N LYS A 41 13.87 7.07 1.39
CA LYS A 41 15.11 7.75 1.76
C LYS A 41 15.29 9.10 1.04
N TYR A 42 14.97 9.16 -0.26
CA TYR A 42 15.04 10.39 -1.05
C TYR A 42 14.10 11.49 -0.51
N ILE A 43 12.91 11.11 -0.03
CA ILE A 43 11.95 12.04 0.54
C ILE A 43 12.51 12.68 1.81
N HIS A 44 13.12 11.88 2.68
CA HIS A 44 13.75 12.35 3.92
C HIS A 44 14.95 13.27 3.67
N ASP A 45 15.84 12.86 2.76
CA ASP A 45 17.12 13.55 2.55
C ASP A 45 17.01 14.80 1.67
N ILE A 46 16.22 14.73 0.60
CA ILE A 46 16.29 15.69 -0.49
C ILE A 46 14.96 16.43 -0.66
N ALA A 47 13.85 15.70 -0.75
CA ALA A 47 12.59 16.32 -1.17
C ALA A 47 11.93 17.20 -0.10
N TYR A 48 12.05 16.83 1.19
CA TYR A 48 11.33 17.51 2.27
C TYR A 48 12.19 17.95 3.47
N ASN A 49 13.53 17.78 3.40
CA ASN A 49 14.54 18.18 4.40
C ASN A 49 13.98 18.30 5.83
N THR A 50 13.54 17.17 6.38
CA THR A 50 12.66 17.16 7.56
C THR A 50 13.42 17.38 8.88
N ASN A 51 14.71 17.72 8.84
CA ASN A 51 15.70 17.64 9.93
C ASN A 51 15.81 16.24 10.59
N ALA A 52 14.94 15.28 10.24
CA ALA A 52 15.01 13.90 10.68
C ALA A 52 15.81 13.08 9.67
N ASN A 53 16.92 12.49 10.13
CA ASN A 53 17.70 11.58 9.30
C ASN A 53 17.13 10.17 9.39
N LEU A 54 16.68 9.62 8.25
CA LEU A 54 16.29 8.22 8.12
C LEU A 54 17.45 7.42 7.56
N SER A 55 17.92 6.38 8.25
CA SER A 55 18.99 5.53 7.70
C SER A 55 18.50 4.71 6.50
N LYS A 56 19.41 4.33 5.60
CA LYS A 56 19.10 3.46 4.45
C LYS A 56 18.51 2.12 4.90
N LYS A 57 19.04 1.56 6.00
CA LYS A 57 18.49 0.35 6.64
C LYS A 57 17.04 0.56 7.06
N ARG A 58 16.74 1.70 7.69
CA ARG A 58 15.37 1.99 8.15
C ARG A 58 14.42 2.23 6.99
N ALA A 59 14.87 2.88 5.91
CA ALA A 59 14.08 3.01 4.68
C ALA A 59 13.74 1.64 4.07
N LYS A 60 14.69 0.69 4.09
CA LYS A 60 14.45 -0.70 3.69
C LYS A 60 13.42 -1.40 4.59
N GLU A 61 13.54 -1.27 5.90
CA GLU A 61 12.57 -1.85 6.83
C GLU A 61 11.14 -1.29 6.61
N TYR A 62 11.02 -0.01 6.21
CA TYR A 62 9.72 0.57 5.83
C TYR A 62 9.19 -0.08 4.53
N ALA A 63 10.03 -0.18 3.50
CA ALA A 63 9.65 -0.82 2.23
C ALA A 63 9.20 -2.27 2.44
N ASP A 64 9.99 -3.06 3.19
CA ASP A 64 9.66 -4.44 3.52
C ASP A 64 8.32 -4.52 4.28
N SER A 65 8.09 -3.63 5.26
CA SER A 65 6.83 -3.57 6.02
C SER A 65 5.62 -3.23 5.14
N ILE A 66 5.77 -2.28 4.21
CA ILE A 66 4.73 -1.91 3.25
C ILE A 66 4.34 -3.11 2.38
N LEU A 67 5.33 -3.80 1.82
CA LEU A 67 5.09 -4.94 0.94
C LEU A 67 4.48 -6.10 1.71
N TYR A 68 5.04 -6.43 2.88
CA TYR A 68 4.56 -7.51 3.71
C TYR A 68 3.10 -7.31 4.14
N TRP A 69 2.75 -6.14 4.70
CA TRP A 69 1.40 -5.93 5.22
C TRP A 69 0.36 -5.73 4.11
N SER A 70 0.76 -5.19 2.96
CA SER A 70 -0.14 -5.12 1.80
C SER A 70 -0.47 -6.52 1.28
N ASP A 71 0.53 -7.39 1.11
CA ASP A 71 0.32 -8.79 0.70
C ASP A 71 -0.49 -9.58 1.74
N TYR A 72 -0.10 -9.49 3.02
CA TYR A 72 -0.78 -10.19 4.10
C TYR A 72 -2.27 -9.84 4.14
N TYR A 73 -2.64 -8.55 4.20
CA TYR A 73 -4.04 -8.17 4.28
C TYR A 73 -4.80 -8.29 2.95
N SER A 74 -4.10 -8.30 1.80
CA SER A 74 -4.72 -8.69 0.52
C SER A 74 -5.27 -10.12 0.59
N ARG A 75 -4.44 -11.05 1.09
CA ARG A 75 -4.84 -12.46 1.28
C ARG A 75 -5.93 -12.62 2.34
N GLU A 76 -5.77 -11.98 3.50
CA GLU A 76 -6.69 -12.15 4.63
C GLU A 76 -8.07 -11.53 4.40
N LEU A 77 -8.15 -10.46 3.61
CA LEU A 77 -9.41 -9.73 3.36
C LEU A 77 -9.97 -9.96 1.95
N GLU A 78 -9.33 -10.82 1.16
CA GLU A 78 -9.71 -11.17 -0.22
C GLU A 78 -9.83 -9.93 -1.14
N VAL A 79 -8.82 -9.06 -1.09
CA VAL A 79 -8.72 -7.81 -1.87
C VAL A 79 -7.33 -7.66 -2.48
N ASP A 80 -7.14 -6.69 -3.39
CA ASP A 80 -5.83 -6.39 -3.99
C ASP A 80 -5.31 -5.03 -3.49
N ILE A 81 -4.62 -5.03 -2.35
CA ILE A 81 -4.04 -3.82 -1.77
C ILE A 81 -2.78 -3.47 -2.55
N ASP A 82 -2.86 -2.46 -3.42
CA ASP A 82 -1.68 -1.95 -4.12
C ASP A 82 -0.71 -1.26 -3.12
N PRO A 83 0.53 -1.78 -2.93
CA PRO A 83 1.50 -1.20 -2.00
C PRO A 83 1.91 0.23 -2.37
N LEU A 84 1.79 0.63 -3.64
CA LEU A 84 2.06 2.00 -4.07
C LEU A 84 0.96 2.97 -3.63
N VAL A 85 -0.30 2.53 -3.50
CA VAL A 85 -1.38 3.35 -2.94
C VAL A 85 -1.12 3.58 -1.45
N LEU A 86 -0.74 2.54 -0.72
CA LEU A 86 -0.34 2.65 0.68
C LEU A 86 0.84 3.62 0.85
N THR A 87 1.89 3.45 0.02
CA THR A 87 3.06 4.34 0.00
C THR A 87 2.67 5.78 -0.29
N ALA A 88 1.78 6.01 -1.26
CA ALA A 88 1.34 7.34 -1.67
C ALA A 88 0.53 8.04 -0.57
N ILE A 89 -0.28 7.30 0.18
CA ILE A 89 -0.99 7.79 1.36
C ILE A 89 0.00 8.19 2.45
N ILE A 90 0.96 7.33 2.79
CA ILE A 90 1.96 7.64 3.83
C ILE A 90 2.80 8.88 3.44
N GLU A 91 3.25 8.97 2.19
CA GLU A 91 3.96 10.17 1.72
C GLU A 91 3.05 11.41 1.81
N ALA A 92 1.78 11.29 1.42
CA ALA A 92 0.83 12.41 1.46
C ALA A 92 0.50 12.86 2.89
N GLU A 93 0.46 11.96 3.87
CA GLU A 93 0.15 12.30 5.25
C GLU A 93 1.33 12.97 5.96
N THR A 94 2.53 12.38 5.87
CA THR A 94 3.63 12.79 6.75
C THR A 94 4.99 12.88 6.07
N ASN A 95 5.09 12.56 4.77
CA ASN A 95 6.36 12.32 4.10
C ASN A 95 7.23 11.27 4.83
N PHE A 96 6.61 10.21 5.34
CA PHE A 96 7.26 9.15 6.13
C PHE A 96 7.89 9.61 7.46
N VAL A 97 7.52 10.77 7.99
CA VAL A 97 7.95 11.21 9.32
C VAL A 97 6.96 10.68 10.34
N SER A 98 7.41 9.91 11.32
CA SER A 98 6.56 9.44 12.41
C SER A 98 6.66 10.39 13.61
N LYS A 99 5.53 10.98 14.03
CA LYS A 99 5.44 11.84 15.21
C LYS A 99 4.30 11.44 16.12
N ASP A 100 4.41 11.86 17.37
CA ASP A 100 3.53 11.46 18.46
C ASP A 100 2.22 12.27 18.52
N SER A 101 2.12 13.32 17.69
CA SER A 101 0.97 14.20 17.56
C SER A 101 0.95 14.89 16.19
N TYR A 102 -0.19 14.77 15.51
CA TYR A 102 -0.65 15.59 14.40
C TYR A 102 -2.07 16.08 14.72
N ASP A 103 -2.54 17.12 14.00
CA ASP A 103 -3.92 17.62 14.14
C ASP A 103 -4.32 17.92 15.59
N ASN A 104 -3.47 18.65 16.32
CA ASN A 104 -3.64 18.95 17.77
C ASN A 104 -3.80 17.69 18.65
N GLY A 105 -3.11 16.60 18.30
CA GLY A 105 -3.10 15.34 19.05
C GLY A 105 -4.20 14.36 18.64
N ALA A 106 -5.00 14.68 17.62
CA ALA A 106 -6.03 13.76 17.12
C ALA A 106 -5.46 12.58 16.32
N SER A 107 -4.26 12.74 15.75
CA SER A 107 -3.63 11.82 14.82
C SER A 107 -2.19 11.50 15.23
N ILE A 108 -1.67 10.34 14.84
CA ILE A 108 -0.36 9.83 15.29
C ILE A 108 0.36 9.00 14.22
N GLY A 109 1.69 8.98 14.31
CA GLY A 109 2.54 7.99 13.65
C GLY A 109 2.82 8.34 12.18
N VAL A 110 3.45 7.39 11.49
CA VAL A 110 3.94 7.57 10.12
C VAL A 110 2.85 7.86 9.10
N SER A 111 1.60 7.55 9.39
CA SER A 111 0.49 7.71 8.45
C SER A 111 -0.59 8.68 8.94
N SER A 112 -0.26 9.51 9.94
CA SER A 112 -1.18 10.45 10.60
C SER A 112 -2.54 9.80 10.94
N MET A 113 -2.50 8.57 11.44
CA MET A 113 -3.73 7.82 11.72
C MET A 113 -4.43 8.43 12.93
N ARG A 114 -5.73 8.66 12.83
CA ARG A 114 -6.53 9.09 13.99
C ARG A 114 -6.38 8.11 15.15
N VAL A 115 -6.11 8.61 16.35
CA VAL A 115 -5.91 7.78 17.55
C VAL A 115 -7.13 6.89 17.83
N THR A 116 -8.34 7.39 17.58
CA THR A 116 -9.58 6.61 17.71
C THR A 116 -9.67 5.47 16.69
N THR A 117 -9.19 5.70 15.45
CA THR A 117 -9.11 4.66 14.42
C THR A 117 -8.05 3.62 14.76
N ALA A 118 -6.87 4.05 15.26
CA ALA A 118 -5.83 3.12 15.68
C ALA A 118 -6.30 2.20 16.82
N LYS A 119 -7.00 2.74 17.83
CA LYS A 119 -7.60 1.93 18.90
C LYS A 119 -8.65 0.95 18.37
N TRP A 120 -9.55 1.42 17.50
CA TRP A 120 -10.56 0.56 16.88
C TRP A 120 -9.94 -0.58 16.05
N ILE A 121 -8.86 -0.32 15.31
CA ILE A 121 -8.12 -1.37 14.58
C ILE A 121 -7.43 -2.34 15.55
N ALA A 122 -6.83 -1.83 16.63
CA ALA A 122 -6.20 -2.68 17.64
C ALA A 122 -7.19 -3.69 18.24
N ASP A 123 -8.39 -3.22 18.60
CA ASP A 123 -9.47 -4.06 19.11
C ASP A 123 -9.93 -5.09 18.07
N ARG A 124 -10.08 -4.67 16.80
CA ARG A 124 -10.44 -5.56 15.67
C ARG A 124 -9.44 -6.70 15.47
N LEU A 125 -8.15 -6.38 15.58
CA LEU A 125 -7.05 -7.31 15.36
C LEU A 125 -6.69 -8.12 16.62
N GLY A 126 -7.34 -7.86 17.76
CA GLY A 126 -7.01 -8.51 19.03
C GLY A 126 -5.59 -8.19 19.52
N VAL A 127 -5.06 -7.02 19.18
CA VAL A 127 -3.71 -6.58 19.61
C VAL A 127 -3.81 -5.40 20.57
N GLU A 128 -2.88 -5.33 21.52
CA GLU A 128 -2.87 -4.21 22.47
C GLU A 128 -2.42 -2.90 21.79
N TYR A 129 -3.23 -1.86 21.92
CA TYR A 129 -2.84 -0.50 21.52
C TYR A 129 -1.79 0.08 22.49
N LYS A 130 -0.63 0.45 21.95
CA LYS A 130 0.38 1.25 22.65
C LYS A 130 0.86 2.39 21.77
N LYS A 131 0.97 3.60 22.34
CA LYS A 131 1.42 4.82 21.62
C LYS A 131 2.78 4.60 20.94
N TRP A 132 3.75 4.03 21.64
CA TRP A 132 5.10 3.79 21.12
C TRP A 132 5.13 2.80 19.95
N ARG A 133 4.22 1.80 19.95
CA ARG A 133 4.06 0.85 18.85
C ARG A 133 3.44 1.47 17.60
N MET A 134 2.56 2.46 17.78
CA MET A 134 2.05 3.28 16.67
C MET A 134 3.09 4.25 16.12
N LEU A 135 3.99 4.74 16.98
CA LEU A 135 5.11 5.59 16.58
C LEU A 135 6.17 4.80 15.80
N ASP A 136 6.34 3.52 16.12
CA ASP A 136 7.14 2.63 15.29
C ASP A 136 6.39 2.31 13.99
N ALA A 137 6.86 2.91 12.90
CA ALA A 137 6.28 2.72 11.57
C ALA A 137 6.21 1.23 11.16
N THR A 138 7.19 0.41 11.53
CA THR A 138 7.28 -0.99 11.09
C THR A 138 6.58 -1.97 12.02
N ASP A 139 6.13 -1.53 13.20
CA ASP A 139 5.27 -2.31 14.10
C ASP A 139 3.79 -2.07 13.76
N LEU A 140 3.09 -1.18 14.48
CA LEU A 140 1.65 -0.96 14.25
C LEU A 140 1.36 0.09 13.18
N GLY A 141 2.25 1.06 12.94
CA GLY A 141 1.98 2.18 12.03
C GLY A 141 1.57 1.76 10.61
N ILE A 142 2.48 1.11 9.88
CA ILE A 142 2.24 0.63 8.51
C ILE A 142 1.22 -0.51 8.53
N ARG A 143 1.30 -1.42 9.51
CA ARG A 143 0.35 -2.54 9.66
C ARG A 143 -1.10 -2.06 9.72
N PHE A 144 -1.40 -1.10 10.60
CA PHE A 144 -2.76 -0.60 10.77
C PHE A 144 -3.21 0.18 9.54
N THR A 145 -2.30 0.90 8.89
CA THR A 145 -2.58 1.58 7.62
C THR A 145 -2.98 0.57 6.55
N ALA A 146 -2.21 -0.51 6.38
CA ALA A 146 -2.53 -1.60 5.44
C ALA A 146 -3.88 -2.25 5.75
N TYR A 147 -4.13 -2.59 7.01
CA TYR A 147 -5.41 -3.16 7.43
C TYR A 147 -6.59 -2.23 7.11
N TYR A 148 -6.45 -0.93 7.42
CA TYR A 148 -7.48 0.07 7.09
C TYR A 148 -7.76 0.10 5.59
N LEU A 149 -6.71 0.12 4.75
CA LEU A 149 -6.87 0.10 3.31
C LEU A 149 -7.55 -1.18 2.84
N GLY A 150 -7.19 -2.35 3.37
CA GLY A 150 -7.85 -3.60 3.04
C GLY A 150 -9.37 -3.55 3.30
N LEU A 151 -9.79 -3.02 4.45
CA LEU A 151 -11.21 -2.79 4.73
C LEU A 151 -11.84 -1.78 3.75
N ALA A 152 -11.10 -0.76 3.33
CA ALA A 152 -11.56 0.21 2.34
C ALA A 152 -11.74 -0.43 0.95
N TYR A 153 -10.77 -1.22 0.49
CA TYR A 153 -10.83 -1.95 -0.78
C TYR A 153 -12.04 -2.88 -0.80
N GLN A 154 -12.27 -3.60 0.31
CA GLN A 154 -13.42 -4.49 0.46
C GLN A 154 -14.74 -3.71 0.43
N ASN A 155 -14.85 -2.61 1.17
CA ASN A 155 -16.07 -1.80 1.25
C ASN A 155 -16.43 -1.09 -0.07
N TYR A 156 -15.44 -0.83 -0.93
CA TYR A 156 -15.64 -0.03 -2.15
C TYR A 156 -15.37 -0.80 -3.44
N ASN A 157 -15.39 -2.14 -3.39
CA ASN A 157 -15.19 -3.00 -4.57
C ASN A 157 -13.94 -2.61 -5.38
N ASN A 158 -12.83 -2.38 -4.67
CA ASN A 158 -11.54 -1.96 -5.22
C ASN A 158 -11.52 -0.59 -5.94
N ASP A 159 -12.51 0.28 -5.71
CA ASP A 159 -12.47 1.67 -6.17
C ASP A 159 -11.39 2.46 -5.41
N VAL A 160 -10.20 2.57 -6.03
CA VAL A 160 -9.04 3.23 -5.45
C VAL A 160 -9.30 4.70 -5.08
N HIS A 161 -10.18 5.40 -5.81
CA HIS A 161 -10.51 6.79 -5.46
C HIS A 161 -11.28 6.86 -4.14
N LYS A 162 -12.25 5.96 -3.94
CA LYS A 162 -12.99 5.87 -2.67
C LYS A 162 -12.10 5.39 -1.53
N VAL A 163 -11.19 4.45 -1.79
CA VAL A 163 -10.18 4.00 -0.82
C VAL A 163 -9.37 5.19 -0.32
N ILE A 164 -8.76 5.96 -1.23
CA ILE A 164 -7.95 7.13 -0.90
C ILE A 164 -8.77 8.16 -0.11
N VAL A 165 -9.98 8.51 -0.58
CA VAL A 165 -10.81 9.52 0.09
C VAL A 165 -11.27 9.06 1.48
N SER A 166 -11.56 7.76 1.63
CA SER A 166 -11.94 7.20 2.93
C SER A 166 -10.87 7.30 3.99
N TYR A 167 -9.59 7.21 3.62
CA TYR A 167 -8.50 7.36 4.58
C TYR A 167 -8.55 8.75 5.26
N ASN A 168 -8.77 9.80 4.48
CA ASN A 168 -8.86 11.16 4.99
C ASN A 168 -10.20 11.49 5.69
N GLN A 169 -11.31 10.95 5.19
CA GLN A 169 -12.66 11.40 5.59
C GLN A 169 -13.44 10.39 6.44
N GLY A 170 -12.96 9.16 6.53
CA GLY A 170 -13.62 8.02 7.17
C GLY A 170 -14.73 7.40 6.30
N PHE A 171 -15.01 6.12 6.54
CA PHE A 171 -15.96 5.33 5.74
C PHE A 171 -17.36 5.95 5.61
N HIS A 172 -17.92 6.43 6.72
CA HIS A 172 -19.29 6.97 6.72
C HIS A 172 -19.46 8.20 5.83
N LYS A 173 -18.47 9.09 5.76
CA LYS A 173 -18.54 10.29 4.92
C LYS A 173 -18.34 9.93 3.44
N THR A 174 -17.42 9.02 3.15
CA THR A 174 -17.12 8.57 1.79
C THR A 174 -18.29 7.83 1.15
N ALA A 175 -18.99 6.97 1.90
CA ALA A 175 -20.12 6.19 1.38
C ALA A 175 -21.29 7.05 0.85
N LYS A 176 -21.40 8.30 1.28
CA LYS A 176 -22.49 9.23 0.90
C LYS A 176 -22.19 10.08 -0.34
N LYS A 177 -20.98 9.98 -0.89
CA LYS A 177 -20.51 10.86 -1.97
C LYS A 177 -20.77 10.27 -3.35
N ASP A 178 -21.17 11.14 -4.27
CA ASP A 178 -21.14 10.90 -5.71
C ASP A 178 -19.75 11.21 -6.32
N VAL A 179 -19.60 10.94 -7.61
CA VAL A 179 -18.34 11.11 -8.35
C VAL A 179 -17.78 12.55 -8.28
N ASP A 180 -18.65 13.56 -8.33
CA ASP A 180 -18.22 14.96 -8.34
C ASP A 180 -17.81 15.43 -6.93
N GLN A 181 -18.46 14.90 -5.89
CA GLN A 181 -18.12 15.15 -4.49
C GLN A 181 -16.82 14.48 -4.03
N PHE A 182 -16.25 13.58 -4.84
CA PHE A 182 -14.91 13.02 -4.66
C PHE A 182 -13.79 13.96 -5.11
N TYR A 183 -14.09 15.03 -5.87
CA TYR A 183 -13.11 16.05 -6.23
C TYR A 183 -12.55 16.72 -4.98
N ASN A 184 -11.33 16.34 -4.58
CA ASN A 184 -10.72 16.79 -3.34
C ASN A 184 -9.19 16.87 -3.50
N ASN A 185 -8.58 17.93 -2.96
CA ASN A 185 -7.12 18.14 -2.99
C ASN A 185 -6.32 16.94 -2.47
N TYR A 186 -6.83 16.23 -1.45
CA TYR A 186 -6.21 15.03 -0.92
C TYR A 186 -6.17 13.89 -1.95
N LEU A 187 -7.27 13.66 -2.69
CA LEU A 187 -7.31 12.65 -3.74
C LEU A 187 -6.24 12.91 -4.80
N PHE A 188 -6.16 14.15 -5.30
CA PHE A 188 -5.15 14.51 -6.30
C PHE A 188 -3.72 14.46 -5.76
N LYS A 189 -3.52 14.82 -4.48
CA LYS A 189 -2.22 14.72 -3.80
C LYS A 189 -1.72 13.27 -3.77
N VAL A 190 -2.60 12.32 -3.47
CA VAL A 190 -2.26 10.89 -3.43
C VAL A 190 -2.13 10.30 -4.83
N LEU A 191 -3.09 10.56 -5.73
CA LEU A 191 -3.04 10.06 -7.12
C LEU A 191 -1.82 10.56 -7.88
N GLY A 192 -1.40 11.82 -7.68
CA GLY A 192 -0.19 12.35 -8.29
C GLY A 192 1.07 11.57 -7.90
N ARG A 193 1.18 11.17 -6.63
CA ARG A 193 2.27 10.33 -6.11
C ARG A 193 2.19 8.91 -6.65
N TYR A 194 1.00 8.31 -6.56
CA TYR A 194 0.73 6.96 -7.05
C TYR A 194 1.11 6.82 -8.54
N ASN A 195 0.59 7.72 -9.39
CA ASN A 195 0.89 7.75 -10.81
C ASN A 195 2.39 7.96 -11.09
N TYR A 196 3.05 8.81 -10.29
CA TYR A 196 4.50 9.01 -10.40
C TYR A 196 5.28 7.73 -10.07
N TYR A 197 4.88 7.00 -9.03
CA TYR A 197 5.52 5.74 -8.64
C TYR A 197 5.37 4.67 -9.72
N GLN A 198 4.15 4.50 -10.24
CA GLN A 198 3.88 3.57 -11.35
C GLN A 198 4.71 3.92 -12.58
N LYS A 199 4.77 5.20 -12.94
CA LYS A 199 5.60 5.69 -14.06
C LYS A 199 7.07 5.36 -13.86
N ARG A 200 7.61 5.53 -12.64
CA ARG A 200 9.03 5.25 -12.33
C ARG A 200 9.32 3.76 -12.48
N LEU A 201 8.53 2.89 -11.86
CA LEU A 201 8.71 1.44 -11.96
C LEU A 201 8.58 0.94 -13.41
N LYS A 202 7.57 1.42 -14.14
CA LYS A 202 7.37 1.07 -15.56
C LYS A 202 8.54 1.52 -16.43
N TYR A 203 9.12 2.70 -16.17
CA TYR A 203 10.20 3.24 -16.98
C TYR A 203 11.49 2.41 -16.90
N TYR A 204 11.87 1.95 -15.70
CA TYR A 204 13.09 1.13 -15.56
C TYR A 204 12.84 -0.36 -15.79
N GLY A 205 11.60 -0.83 -15.61
CA GLY A 205 11.21 -2.20 -15.90
C GLY A 205 12.13 -3.21 -15.19
N PRO A 206 12.60 -4.27 -15.89
CA PRO A 206 13.48 -5.29 -15.31
C PRO A 206 14.80 -4.75 -14.72
N ASN A 207 15.30 -3.62 -15.20
CA ASN A 207 16.55 -3.02 -14.73
C ASN A 207 16.36 -2.08 -13.52
N GLY A 208 15.12 -1.95 -13.02
CA GLY A 208 14.81 -1.03 -11.94
C GLY A 208 15.52 -1.37 -10.63
N ASP A 209 15.69 -2.66 -10.33
CA ASP A 209 16.28 -3.08 -9.07
C ASP A 209 17.72 -2.56 -8.86
N GLU A 210 18.60 -2.86 -9.81
CA GLU A 210 19.99 -2.38 -9.79
C GLU A 210 20.05 -0.85 -9.79
N PHE A 211 19.20 -0.21 -10.61
CA PHE A 211 19.14 1.25 -10.71
C PHE A 211 18.75 1.90 -9.37
N PHE A 212 17.70 1.42 -8.70
CA PHE A 212 17.25 2.02 -7.45
C PHE A 212 18.20 1.72 -6.29
N LYS A 213 18.82 0.53 -6.24
CA LYS A 213 19.91 0.23 -5.31
C LYS A 213 21.09 1.18 -5.49
N TYR A 214 21.51 1.43 -6.74
CA TYR A 214 22.54 2.41 -7.06
C TYR A 214 22.14 3.81 -6.56
N LYS A 215 20.91 4.27 -6.85
CA LYS A 215 20.42 5.58 -6.40
C LYS A 215 20.36 5.70 -4.88
N LEU A 216 19.93 4.66 -4.16
CA LEU A 216 19.90 4.62 -2.70
C LEU A 216 21.31 4.71 -2.10
N ALA A 217 22.30 4.06 -2.73
CA ALA A 217 23.69 4.11 -2.27
C ALA A 217 24.26 5.54 -2.29
N GLN A 218 23.81 6.38 -3.23
CA GLN A 218 24.23 7.79 -3.37
C GLN A 218 23.58 8.75 -2.35
N LEU A 219 22.58 8.30 -1.59
CA LEU A 219 21.95 9.10 -0.53
C LEU A 219 22.76 9.03 0.76
N ASN A 220 22.57 9.99 1.66
CA ASN A 220 23.38 10.12 2.88
C ASN A 220 23.10 9.02 3.91
#